data_AF-A0A928F345-F1
#
_entry.id   AF-A0A928F345-F1
#
_cell.length_a   1.000
_cell.length_b   1.000
_cell.length_c   1.000
_cell.angle_alpha   90.00
_cell.angle_beta   90.00
_cell.angle_gamma   90.00
#
_symmetry.space_group_name_H-M   'P 1'
#
loop_
_entity.id
_entity.type
_entity.pdbx_description
1 polymer ?
#
loop_
_entity_poly.entity_id
_entity_poly.type
_entity_poly.pdbx_seq_one_letter_code
_entity_poly.pdbx_strand_id
1 'polypeptide(L)'
;MDFTLEFPDRDIKILQITDMQVIDSSQQRSPDRLRQEEYEKWLPETKEKNLYRYIRELVLRTSPDLIIITGDITYGEFDDSGKSLEGFIDFMDSFGVPWAPVYGNHDNETYIGIEKQNAMYESSKHCIFKKGNVFGNGNYSIAMKRGEKIVRTICMMDSNGCGKLGIAQGFREDQLEWLKNTSKECDAPVFCCFHIPTKDFLDAYIAAGYQTKSDDLDSSEYYELSVDKKAKEGDFGKKCEAFCGYSAPILPILKASRVDGVFAGHYHKINLSVKYVGIRFTMGLKTGLYDYHDKDAMGGTLITLCGNDFSVRHEYCTVAD
;
A
#
# COMPACT_ATOMS: atom_id res chain seq x y z
N MET A 1 -12.14 -16.34 -7.79
CA MET A 1 -12.04 -14.87 -7.71
C MET A 1 -13.09 -14.39 -6.72
N ASP A 2 -12.71 -13.51 -5.79
CA ASP A 2 -13.62 -13.01 -4.75
C ASP A 2 -14.47 -11.84 -5.25
N PHE A 3 -13.85 -10.94 -6.03
CA PHE A 3 -14.49 -9.78 -6.62
C PHE A 3 -14.23 -9.70 -8.11
N THR A 4 -15.14 -9.06 -8.83
CA THR A 4 -14.99 -8.79 -10.26
C THR A 4 -15.41 -7.35 -10.54
N LEU A 5 -14.53 -6.60 -11.18
CA LEU A 5 -14.78 -5.23 -11.63
C LEU A 5 -14.77 -5.20 -13.15
N GLU A 6 -15.81 -4.63 -13.74
CA GLU A 6 -15.92 -4.45 -15.18
C GLU A 6 -15.49 -3.03 -15.55
N PHE A 7 -14.58 -2.92 -16.51
CA PHE A 7 -14.06 -1.65 -16.98
C PHE A 7 -14.37 -1.43 -18.47
N PRO A 8 -14.58 -0.16 -18.87
CA PRO A 8 -14.75 0.19 -20.28
C PRO A 8 -13.48 -0.11 -21.09
N ASP A 9 -13.62 -0.16 -22.41
CA ASP A 9 -12.48 -0.33 -23.32
C ASP A 9 -11.69 0.97 -23.49
N ARG A 10 -11.03 1.39 -22.41
CA ARG A 10 -10.03 2.47 -22.34
C ARG A 10 -8.98 2.13 -21.29
N ASP A 11 -7.97 2.97 -21.16
CA ASP A 11 -6.99 2.83 -20.08
C ASP A 11 -7.67 2.85 -18.71
N ILE A 12 -7.22 1.96 -17.83
CA ILE A 12 -7.73 1.82 -16.47
C ILE A 12 -6.72 2.42 -15.52
N LYS A 13 -7.17 3.34 -14.68
CA LYS A 13 -6.32 4.05 -13.71
C LYS A 13 -6.54 3.48 -12.31
N ILE A 14 -5.49 2.96 -11.71
CA ILE A 14 -5.49 2.49 -10.33
C ILE A 14 -4.61 3.43 -9.52
N LEU A 15 -5.17 4.10 -8.53
CA LEU A 15 -4.42 4.94 -7.60
C LEU A 15 -4.04 4.12 -6.38
N GLN A 16 -2.75 3.93 -6.14
CA GLN A 16 -2.24 3.44 -4.87
C GLN A 16 -2.02 4.61 -3.91
N ILE A 17 -2.59 4.50 -2.72
CA ILE A 17 -2.25 5.32 -1.54
C ILE A 17 -1.78 4.41 -0.42
N THR A 18 -0.97 4.92 0.50
CA THR A 18 -0.39 4.12 1.57
C THR A 18 0.02 4.95 2.77
N ASP A 19 0.04 4.32 3.95
CA ASP A 19 0.63 4.87 5.17
C ASP A 19 0.03 6.23 5.56
N MET A 20 -1.30 6.33 5.43
CA MET A 20 -2.07 7.51 5.85
C MET A 20 -2.07 7.66 7.36
N GLN A 21 -2.08 6.52 8.07
CA GLN A 21 -2.04 6.44 9.51
C GLN A 21 -3.02 7.44 10.14
N VAL A 22 -4.30 7.36 9.78
CA VAL A 22 -5.34 8.25 10.32
C VAL A 22 -5.33 8.13 11.83
N ILE A 23 -5.11 9.26 12.51
CA ILE A 23 -5.08 9.34 13.97
C ILE A 23 -6.08 10.36 14.51
N ASP A 24 -6.49 10.13 15.75
CA ASP A 24 -7.16 11.09 16.61
C ASP A 24 -6.34 11.19 17.91
N SER A 25 -5.57 12.26 18.05
CA SER A 25 -4.68 12.45 19.20
C SER A 25 -5.43 12.41 20.54
N SER A 26 -6.72 12.79 20.56
CA SER A 26 -7.54 12.74 21.77
C SER A 26 -7.80 11.32 22.29
N GLN A 27 -7.60 10.33 21.42
CA GLN A 27 -7.71 8.90 21.72
C GLN A 27 -6.36 8.23 22.01
N GLN A 28 -5.27 8.99 22.19
CA GLN A 28 -3.96 8.40 22.50
C GLN A 28 -4.04 7.49 23.73
N ARG A 29 -3.64 6.22 23.60
CA ARG A 29 -3.60 5.30 24.74
C ARG A 29 -2.37 5.51 25.61
N SER A 30 -1.19 5.56 25.00
CA SER A 30 0.07 5.68 25.71
C SER A 30 0.27 7.16 26.10
N PRO A 31 0.47 7.45 27.40
CA PRO A 31 0.87 8.78 27.83
C PRO A 31 2.12 9.23 27.08
N ASP A 32 2.14 10.48 26.63
CA ASP A 32 3.27 11.10 25.95
C ASP A 32 3.67 10.44 24.61
N ARG A 33 2.78 9.65 23.98
CA ARG A 33 3.02 9.13 22.63
C ARG A 33 3.26 10.24 21.62
N LEU A 34 2.50 11.33 21.75
CA LEU A 34 2.70 12.59 21.03
C LEU A 34 3.18 13.66 22.01
N ARG A 35 4.09 14.52 21.55
CA ARG A 35 4.39 15.77 22.27
C ARG A 35 3.20 16.72 22.14
N GLN A 36 3.10 17.72 23.02
CA GLN A 36 1.97 18.65 23.06
C GLN A 36 1.66 19.30 21.70
N GLU A 37 2.69 19.76 20.97
CA GLU A 37 2.53 20.36 19.63
C GLU A 37 1.97 19.37 18.61
N GLU A 38 2.37 18.10 18.69
CA GLU A 38 1.88 17.03 17.82
C GLU A 38 0.45 16.64 18.20
N TYR A 39 0.15 16.59 19.50
CA TYR A 39 -1.20 16.33 20.00
C TYR A 39 -2.19 17.34 19.42
N GLU A 40 -1.89 18.64 19.54
CA GLU A 40 -2.75 19.71 18.99
C GLU A 40 -2.85 19.64 17.46
N LYS A 41 -1.74 19.32 16.77
CA LYS A 41 -1.72 19.16 15.32
C LYS A 41 -2.63 18.02 14.85
N TRP A 42 -2.85 16.98 15.65
CA TRP A 42 -3.52 15.74 15.25
C TRP A 42 -4.88 15.51 15.90
N LEU A 43 -5.50 16.57 16.40
CA LEU A 43 -6.90 16.55 16.82
C LEU A 43 -7.85 16.27 15.63
N PRO A 44 -9.06 15.72 15.86
CA PRO A 44 -9.99 15.36 14.78
C PRO A 44 -10.28 16.47 13.77
N GLU A 45 -10.40 17.71 14.23
CA GLU A 45 -10.72 18.89 13.41
C GLU A 45 -9.63 19.24 12.39
N THR A 46 -8.39 18.76 12.56
CA THR A 46 -7.29 19.05 11.64
C THR A 46 -7.12 17.98 10.56
N LYS A 47 -7.89 16.87 10.60
CA LYS A 47 -7.80 15.75 9.64
C LYS A 47 -7.94 16.19 8.19
N GLU A 48 -8.84 17.13 7.89
CA GLU A 48 -8.97 17.66 6.52
C GLU A 48 -7.67 18.33 6.06
N LYS A 49 -7.11 19.21 6.90
CA LYS A 49 -5.86 19.93 6.59
C LYS A 49 -4.67 18.99 6.46
N ASN A 50 -4.54 18.00 7.32
CA ASN A 50 -3.30 17.23 7.40
C ASN A 50 -3.31 15.92 6.60
N LEU A 51 -4.49 15.44 6.18
CA LEU A 51 -4.62 14.16 5.48
C LEU A 51 -5.62 14.20 4.33
N TYR A 52 -6.91 14.44 4.59
CA TYR A 52 -7.95 14.22 3.57
C TYR A 52 -7.81 15.14 2.35
N ARG A 53 -7.31 16.38 2.52
CA ARG A 53 -7.02 17.25 1.37
C ARG A 53 -6.03 16.61 0.38
N TYR A 54 -5.03 15.87 0.87
CA TYR A 54 -4.04 15.22 0.02
C TYR A 54 -4.67 14.11 -0.83
N ILE A 55 -5.50 13.26 -0.20
CA ILE A 55 -6.21 12.19 -0.89
C ILE A 55 -7.20 12.78 -1.91
N ARG A 56 -7.94 13.81 -1.52
CA ARG A 56 -8.89 14.50 -2.39
C ARG A 56 -8.21 15.05 -3.64
N GLU A 57 -7.10 15.76 -3.49
CA GLU A 57 -6.32 16.29 -4.62
C GLU A 57 -5.80 15.18 -5.54
N LEU A 58 -5.33 14.06 -4.98
CA LEU A 58 -4.88 12.90 -5.76
C LEU A 58 -6.04 12.30 -6.57
N VAL A 59 -7.19 12.07 -5.94
CA VAL A 59 -8.38 11.53 -6.62
C VAL A 59 -8.87 12.48 -7.72
N LEU A 60 -8.92 13.79 -7.45
CA LEU A 60 -9.32 14.79 -8.44
C LEU A 60 -8.37 14.81 -9.65
N ARG A 61 -7.05 14.90 -9.42
CA ARG A 61 -6.04 14.97 -10.48
C ARG A 61 -5.96 13.72 -11.31
N THR A 62 -6.08 12.55 -10.67
CA THR A 62 -5.87 11.27 -11.36
C THR A 62 -7.16 10.74 -11.98
N SER A 63 -8.31 11.04 -11.37
CA SER A 63 -9.62 10.46 -11.70
C SER A 63 -9.53 8.93 -11.82
N PRO A 64 -9.21 8.24 -10.71
CA PRO A 64 -8.95 6.80 -10.72
C PRO A 64 -10.24 6.00 -10.90
N ASP A 65 -10.10 4.82 -11.51
CA ASP A 65 -11.17 3.84 -11.65
C ASP A 65 -11.22 2.85 -10.46
N LEU A 66 -10.10 2.73 -9.74
CA LEU A 66 -9.93 1.93 -8.52
C LEU A 66 -8.89 2.62 -7.64
N ILE A 67 -9.11 2.60 -6.33
CA ILE A 67 -8.09 2.98 -5.36
C ILE A 67 -7.63 1.73 -4.62
N ILE A 68 -6.32 1.47 -4.57
CA ILE A 68 -5.75 0.41 -3.72
C ILE A 68 -5.03 1.05 -2.55
N ILE A 69 -5.17 0.47 -1.37
CA ILE A 69 -4.56 0.98 -0.15
C ILE A 69 -3.63 -0.08 0.42
N THR A 70 -2.33 0.19 0.42
CA THR A 70 -1.30 -0.77 0.84
C THR A 70 -0.95 -0.68 2.32
N GLY A 71 -1.97 -0.59 3.18
CA GLY A 71 -1.86 -0.69 4.64
C GLY A 71 -1.53 0.59 5.39
N ASP A 72 -1.54 0.46 6.72
CA ASP A 72 -1.41 1.53 7.70
C ASP A 72 -2.43 2.64 7.42
N ILE A 73 -3.69 2.22 7.35
CA ILE A 73 -4.85 3.10 7.13
C ILE A 73 -5.09 3.94 8.37
N THR A 74 -5.14 3.29 9.52
CA THR A 74 -5.25 3.90 10.84
C THR A 74 -4.02 3.56 11.65
N TYR A 75 -3.69 4.42 12.62
CA TYR A 75 -2.80 4.01 13.69
C TYR A 75 -3.63 3.62 14.90
N GLY A 76 -3.79 2.31 15.15
CA GLY A 76 -4.71 1.78 16.15
C GLY A 76 -4.45 2.26 17.59
N GLU A 77 -3.24 2.75 17.89
CA GLU A 77 -2.90 3.46 19.13
C GLU A 77 -3.78 4.70 19.41
N PHE A 78 -4.41 5.25 18.37
CA PHE A 78 -5.25 6.44 18.39
C PHE A 78 -6.68 6.18 17.89
N ASP A 79 -7.13 4.92 17.87
CA ASP A 79 -8.47 4.58 17.35
C ASP A 79 -9.16 3.45 18.11
N ASP A 80 -9.05 3.41 19.43
CA ASP A 80 -9.74 2.41 20.27
C ASP A 80 -11.27 2.45 20.15
N SER A 81 -11.85 3.57 19.71
CA SER A 81 -13.29 3.67 19.44
C SER A 81 -13.68 3.14 18.05
N GLY A 82 -12.74 3.07 17.11
CA GLY A 82 -12.97 2.79 15.69
C GLY A 82 -13.50 3.99 14.89
N LYS A 83 -13.63 5.17 15.49
CA LYS A 83 -14.19 6.36 14.83
C LYS A 83 -13.29 6.93 13.75
N SER A 84 -11.97 6.78 13.87
CA SER A 84 -11.05 7.23 12.82
C SER A 84 -11.18 6.33 11.59
N LEU A 85 -11.30 5.01 11.78
CA LEU A 85 -11.61 4.10 10.68
C LEU A 85 -13.00 4.37 10.06
N GLU A 86 -14.03 4.56 10.88
CA GLU A 86 -15.39 4.89 10.41
C GLU A 86 -15.39 6.15 9.54
N GLY A 87 -14.78 7.24 10.03
CA GLY A 87 -14.67 8.48 9.28
C GLY A 87 -13.82 8.36 8.01
N PHE A 88 -12.78 7.51 8.01
CA PHE A 88 -12.00 7.23 6.81
C PHE A 88 -12.82 6.48 5.76
N ILE A 89 -13.62 5.48 6.17
CA ILE A 89 -14.53 4.74 5.28
C ILE A 89 -15.53 5.69 4.64
N ASP A 90 -16.20 6.53 5.44
CA ASP A 90 -17.18 7.51 4.94
C ASP A 90 -16.54 8.49 3.95
N PHE A 91 -15.32 8.95 4.26
CA PHE A 91 -14.54 9.82 3.39
C PHE A 91 -14.21 9.14 2.05
N MET A 92 -13.73 7.89 2.06
CA MET A 92 -13.41 7.15 0.84
C MET A 92 -14.66 6.85 0.00
N ASP A 93 -15.76 6.47 0.65
CA ASP A 93 -17.04 6.23 -0.01
C ASP A 93 -17.61 7.50 -0.67
N SER A 94 -17.28 8.68 -0.15
CA SER A 94 -17.71 9.97 -0.72
C SER A 94 -17.22 10.21 -2.15
N PHE A 95 -16.13 9.55 -2.57
CA PHE A 95 -15.62 9.67 -3.94
C PHE A 95 -16.47 8.89 -4.95
N GLY A 96 -17.25 7.89 -4.51
CA GLY A 96 -17.96 6.98 -5.40
C GLY A 96 -17.04 6.09 -6.25
N VAL A 97 -15.74 6.04 -5.93
CA VAL A 97 -14.74 5.20 -6.59
C VAL A 97 -14.55 3.94 -5.75
N PRO A 98 -14.60 2.74 -6.34
CA PRO A 98 -14.29 1.51 -5.62
C PRO A 98 -12.89 1.56 -5.02
N TRP A 99 -12.72 1.06 -3.80
CA TRP A 99 -11.43 1.08 -3.11
C TRP A 99 -11.15 -0.24 -2.38
N ALA A 100 -9.89 -0.67 -2.34
CA ALA A 100 -9.50 -1.99 -1.83
C ALA A 100 -8.32 -1.89 -0.85
N PRO A 101 -8.52 -2.15 0.45
CA PRO A 101 -7.48 -2.08 1.46
C PRO A 101 -6.82 -3.42 1.79
N VAL A 102 -5.54 -3.41 2.12
CA VAL A 102 -4.90 -4.43 2.98
C VAL A 102 -4.57 -3.84 4.34
N TYR A 103 -4.40 -4.69 5.33
CA TYR A 103 -3.91 -4.27 6.65
C TYR A 103 -2.41 -3.98 6.59
N GLY A 104 -2.00 -2.95 7.33
CA GLY A 104 -0.63 -2.74 7.76
C GLY A 104 -0.39 -3.17 9.20
N ASN A 105 0.80 -2.88 9.71
CA ASN A 105 1.17 -3.27 11.08
C ASN A 105 0.43 -2.46 12.15
N HIS A 106 0.01 -1.23 11.83
CA HIS A 106 -0.64 -0.34 12.79
C HIS A 106 -2.16 -0.52 12.88
N ASP A 107 -2.78 -1.09 11.84
CA ASP A 107 -4.25 -1.22 11.76
C ASP A 107 -4.81 -2.20 12.81
N ASN A 108 -4.07 -3.26 13.15
CA ASN A 108 -4.52 -4.26 14.12
C ASN A 108 -4.22 -3.87 15.59
N GLU A 109 -3.83 -2.62 15.85
CA GLU A 109 -3.50 -2.19 17.22
C GLU A 109 -4.73 -1.72 18.02
N THR A 110 -5.84 -1.40 17.37
CA THR A 110 -7.06 -0.88 18.02
C THR A 110 -7.78 -1.92 18.89
N TYR A 111 -8.39 -1.47 20.00
CA TYR A 111 -9.20 -2.32 20.87
C TYR A 111 -10.56 -2.77 20.30
N ILE A 112 -11.04 -2.19 19.19
CA ILE A 112 -12.28 -2.69 18.57
C ILE A 112 -12.14 -4.09 17.97
N GLY A 113 -10.89 -4.52 17.70
CA GLY A 113 -10.56 -5.83 17.18
C GLY A 113 -10.86 -6.02 15.69
N ILE A 114 -10.22 -7.02 15.10
CA ILE A 114 -10.30 -7.32 13.65
C ILE A 114 -11.71 -7.62 13.17
N GLU A 115 -12.51 -8.36 13.95
CA GLU A 115 -13.86 -8.73 13.50
C GLU A 115 -14.75 -7.49 13.29
N LYS A 116 -14.61 -6.47 14.15
CA LYS A 116 -15.37 -5.22 13.98
C LYS A 116 -14.82 -4.39 12.81
N GLN A 117 -13.49 -4.28 12.68
CA GLN A 117 -12.88 -3.59 11.54
C GLN A 117 -13.29 -4.21 10.20
N ASN A 118 -13.23 -5.55 10.10
CA ASN A 118 -13.67 -6.28 8.92
C ASN A 118 -15.15 -6.06 8.61
N ALA A 119 -16.02 -6.11 9.63
CA ALA A 119 -17.43 -5.81 9.44
C ALA A 119 -17.65 -4.37 8.92
N MET A 120 -16.86 -3.40 9.38
CA MET A 120 -16.92 -2.03 8.88
C MET A 120 -16.53 -1.96 7.40
N TYR A 121 -15.39 -2.57 7.01
CA TYR A 121 -14.98 -2.65 5.61
C TYR A 121 -16.00 -3.37 4.72
N GLU A 122 -16.53 -4.52 5.17
CA GLU A 122 -17.52 -5.31 4.40
C GLU A 122 -18.88 -4.61 4.29
N SER A 123 -19.21 -3.70 5.22
CA SER A 123 -20.45 -2.92 5.20
C SER A 123 -20.36 -1.63 4.37
N SER A 124 -19.16 -1.21 3.98
CA SER A 124 -18.94 0.00 3.19
C SER A 124 -19.52 -0.14 1.78
N LYS A 125 -19.97 0.99 1.23
CA LYS A 125 -20.67 1.03 -0.06
C LYS A 125 -19.72 0.80 -1.24
N HIS A 126 -18.49 1.31 -1.15
CA HIS A 126 -17.52 1.24 -2.24
C HIS A 126 -16.24 0.48 -1.87
N CYS A 127 -16.10 0.01 -0.63
CA CYS A 127 -14.99 -0.86 -0.25
C CYS A 127 -15.12 -2.26 -0.87
N ILE A 128 -14.02 -2.74 -1.43
CA ILE A 128 -13.82 -4.10 -1.90
C ILE A 128 -12.90 -4.76 -0.89
N PHE A 129 -13.48 -5.52 0.02
CA PHE A 129 -12.73 -6.16 1.07
C PHE A 129 -13.34 -7.50 1.47
N LYS A 130 -12.47 -8.46 1.78
CA LYS A 130 -12.85 -9.74 2.35
C LYS A 130 -11.71 -10.24 3.23
N LYS A 131 -12.04 -10.74 4.43
CA LYS A 131 -11.04 -11.34 5.32
C LYS A 131 -10.24 -12.47 4.65
N GLY A 132 -10.93 -13.27 3.84
CA GLY A 132 -10.38 -14.47 3.20
C GLY A 132 -10.44 -15.69 4.12
N ASN A 133 -9.87 -16.79 3.67
CA ASN A 133 -9.88 -18.09 4.36
C ASN A 133 -8.47 -18.67 4.62
N VAL A 134 -7.44 -17.85 4.44
CA VAL A 134 -6.05 -18.14 4.79
C VAL A 134 -5.61 -17.24 5.94
N PHE A 135 -4.43 -17.50 6.50
CA PHE A 135 -3.92 -16.71 7.61
C PHE A 135 -3.84 -15.20 7.30
N GLY A 136 -4.08 -14.39 8.32
CA GLY A 136 -4.12 -12.92 8.24
C GLY A 136 -5.55 -12.38 8.35
N ASN A 137 -5.67 -11.08 8.13
CA ASN A 137 -6.89 -10.31 8.36
C ASN A 137 -7.59 -9.89 7.06
N GLY A 138 -6.91 -10.00 5.91
CA GLY A 138 -7.47 -9.66 4.60
C GLY A 138 -6.63 -10.23 3.46
N ASN A 139 -7.06 -11.36 2.90
CA ASN A 139 -6.47 -11.94 1.70
C ASN A 139 -7.58 -12.24 0.68
N TYR A 140 -7.59 -11.51 -0.43
CA TYR A 140 -8.67 -11.56 -1.39
C TYR A 140 -8.23 -11.13 -2.80
N SER A 141 -9.02 -11.54 -3.79
CA SER A 141 -8.69 -11.37 -5.21
C SER A 141 -9.72 -10.48 -5.93
N ILE A 142 -9.22 -9.61 -6.80
CA ILE A 142 -10.03 -8.74 -7.65
C ILE A 142 -9.72 -9.07 -9.11
N ALA A 143 -10.69 -9.65 -9.82
CA ALA A 143 -10.59 -9.83 -11.26
C ALA A 143 -11.02 -8.54 -11.98
N MET A 144 -10.18 -8.04 -12.87
CA MET A 144 -10.49 -6.90 -13.73
C MET A 144 -10.92 -7.40 -15.10
N LYS A 145 -12.15 -7.11 -15.53
CA LYS A 145 -12.71 -7.54 -16.81
C LYS A 145 -12.81 -6.39 -17.82
N ARG A 146 -12.63 -6.73 -19.09
CA ARG A 146 -13.09 -5.97 -20.26
C ARG A 146 -14.03 -6.87 -21.07
N GLY A 147 -15.32 -6.57 -21.03
CA GLY A 147 -16.35 -7.50 -21.52
C GLY A 147 -16.22 -8.86 -20.81
N GLU A 148 -16.11 -9.94 -21.58
CA GLU A 148 -15.99 -11.29 -21.00
C GLU A 148 -14.57 -11.70 -20.59
N LYS A 149 -13.54 -10.95 -20.99
CA LYS A 149 -12.15 -11.31 -20.73
C LYS A 149 -11.65 -10.69 -19.44
N ILE A 150 -11.03 -11.50 -18.58
CA ILE A 150 -10.22 -11.02 -17.46
C ILE A 150 -8.87 -10.56 -18.02
N VAL A 151 -8.53 -9.30 -17.78
CA VAL A 151 -7.29 -8.67 -18.28
C VAL A 151 -6.21 -8.58 -17.21
N ARG A 152 -6.58 -8.63 -15.93
CA ARG A 152 -5.67 -8.57 -14.78
C ARG A 152 -6.37 -9.19 -13.57
N THR A 153 -5.58 -9.80 -12.68
CA THR A 153 -6.01 -10.12 -11.32
C THR A 153 -5.18 -9.32 -10.34
N ILE A 154 -5.81 -8.72 -9.32
CA ILE A 154 -5.11 -8.11 -8.19
C ILE A 154 -5.29 -9.01 -6.97
N CYS A 155 -4.20 -9.47 -6.40
CA CYS A 155 -4.16 -10.20 -5.15
C CYS A 155 -3.80 -9.23 -4.02
N MET A 156 -4.78 -8.92 -3.19
CA MET A 156 -4.63 -8.12 -1.97
C MET A 156 -4.26 -9.08 -0.85
N MET A 157 -3.07 -8.89 -0.24
CA MET A 157 -2.50 -9.86 0.70
C MET A 157 -2.09 -9.19 2.02
N ASP A 158 -2.44 -9.84 3.12
CA ASP A 158 -1.95 -9.43 4.44
C ASP A 158 -0.50 -9.92 4.62
N SER A 159 0.46 -9.01 4.60
CA SER A 159 1.88 -9.34 4.88
C SER A 159 2.13 -9.74 6.34
N ASN A 160 1.10 -9.68 7.17
CA ASN A 160 1.07 -9.83 8.61
C ASN A 160 1.82 -8.71 9.32
N GLY A 161 1.27 -8.22 10.44
CA GLY A 161 1.89 -7.15 11.22
C GLY A 161 3.22 -7.56 11.86
N CYS A 162 3.93 -6.56 12.39
CA CYS A 162 5.11 -6.76 13.20
C CYS A 162 4.71 -7.51 14.49
N GLY A 163 5.27 -8.70 14.72
CA GLY A 163 5.00 -9.47 15.94
C GLY A 163 5.44 -8.72 17.21
N LYS A 164 5.31 -9.33 18.39
CA LYS A 164 5.65 -8.69 19.69
C LYS A 164 7.07 -8.10 19.79
N LEU A 165 7.99 -8.53 18.93
CA LEU A 165 9.38 -8.06 18.87
C LEU A 165 9.63 -6.99 17.79
N GLY A 166 8.59 -6.47 17.15
CA GLY A 166 8.73 -5.51 16.04
C GLY A 166 9.23 -6.15 14.73
N ILE A 167 9.25 -7.48 14.65
CA ILE A 167 9.74 -8.22 13.48
C ILE A 167 8.56 -8.53 12.55
N ALA A 168 8.68 -8.16 11.27
CA ALA A 168 7.68 -8.53 10.27
C ALA A 168 7.56 -10.05 10.17
N GLN A 169 6.33 -10.55 10.20
CA GLN A 169 6.08 -11.98 10.14
C GLN A 169 6.19 -12.53 8.70
N GLY A 170 5.85 -11.71 7.70
CA GLY A 170 5.80 -12.15 6.32
C GLY A 170 4.67 -13.14 6.05
N PHE A 171 4.65 -13.72 4.85
CA PHE A 171 3.58 -14.60 4.42
C PHE A 171 3.72 -16.02 4.95
N ARG A 172 2.59 -16.61 5.35
CA ARG A 172 2.49 -18.04 5.66
C ARG A 172 2.32 -18.89 4.41
N GLU A 173 2.58 -20.19 4.55
CA GLU A 173 2.52 -21.14 3.44
C GLU A 173 1.12 -21.21 2.79
N ASP A 174 0.04 -21.15 3.58
CA ASP A 174 -1.33 -21.15 3.08
C ASP A 174 -1.66 -19.89 2.26
N GLN A 175 -1.17 -18.72 2.66
CA GLN A 175 -1.29 -17.48 1.88
C GLN A 175 -0.56 -17.57 0.54
N LEU A 176 0.63 -18.17 0.54
CA LEU A 176 1.44 -18.34 -0.67
C LEU A 176 0.84 -19.38 -1.62
N GLU A 177 0.25 -20.45 -1.09
CA GLU A 177 -0.48 -21.45 -1.87
C GLU A 177 -1.79 -20.87 -2.42
N TRP A 178 -2.49 -20.04 -1.64
CA TRP A 178 -3.65 -19.29 -2.11
C TRP A 178 -3.30 -18.37 -3.29
N LEU A 179 -2.17 -17.65 -3.26
CA LEU A 179 -1.72 -16.83 -4.39
C LEU A 179 -1.52 -17.68 -5.66
N LYS A 180 -0.82 -18.81 -5.53
CA LYS A 180 -0.62 -19.73 -6.67
C LYS A 180 -1.93 -20.23 -7.23
N ASN A 181 -2.87 -20.63 -6.37
CA ASN A 181 -4.14 -21.20 -6.81
C ASN A 181 -5.06 -20.14 -7.41
N THR A 182 -5.14 -18.96 -6.80
CA THR A 182 -5.85 -17.80 -7.34
C THR A 182 -5.34 -17.44 -8.74
N SER A 183 -4.01 -17.43 -8.93
CA SER A 183 -3.44 -17.14 -10.25
C SER A 183 -3.89 -18.17 -11.29
N LYS A 184 -3.97 -19.47 -10.94
CA LYS A 184 -4.37 -20.54 -11.87
C LYS A 184 -5.84 -20.47 -12.31
N GLU A 185 -6.70 -19.82 -11.54
CA GLU A 185 -8.12 -19.67 -11.89
C GLU A 185 -8.33 -18.87 -13.18
N CYS A 186 -7.40 -17.97 -13.53
CA CYS A 186 -7.49 -17.13 -14.72
C CYS A 186 -6.13 -16.96 -15.41
N ASP A 187 -6.10 -17.10 -16.73
CA ASP A 187 -4.90 -16.88 -17.53
C ASP A 187 -4.70 -15.37 -17.83
N ALA A 188 -4.44 -14.60 -16.79
CA ALA A 188 -4.12 -13.17 -16.86
C ALA A 188 -2.90 -12.85 -15.97
N PRO A 189 -2.17 -11.75 -16.25
CA PRO A 189 -1.13 -11.25 -15.36
C PRO A 189 -1.69 -10.85 -14.00
N VAL A 190 -0.84 -10.93 -12.97
CA VAL A 190 -1.22 -10.68 -11.58
C VAL A 190 -0.47 -9.48 -11.00
N PHE A 191 -1.19 -8.63 -10.27
CA PHE A 191 -0.60 -7.69 -9.33
C PHE A 191 -0.72 -8.24 -7.91
N CYS A 192 0.34 -8.10 -7.12
CA CYS A 192 0.28 -8.32 -5.68
C CYS A 192 0.37 -6.99 -4.94
N CYS A 193 -0.52 -6.80 -3.97
CA CYS A 193 -0.57 -5.61 -3.13
C CYS A 193 -0.54 -6.04 -1.66
N PHE A 194 0.42 -5.52 -0.89
CA PHE A 194 0.59 -5.85 0.53
C PHE A 194 1.32 -4.73 1.26
N HIS A 195 1.33 -4.71 2.59
CA HIS A 195 1.91 -3.58 3.32
C HIS A 195 3.42 -3.68 3.49
N ILE A 196 3.92 -4.73 4.17
CA ILE A 196 5.33 -4.85 4.52
C ILE A 196 6.12 -5.46 3.36
N PRO A 197 7.14 -4.76 2.83
CA PRO A 197 7.95 -5.24 1.71
C PRO A 197 8.81 -6.46 2.09
N THR A 198 8.88 -7.44 1.19
CA THR A 198 9.72 -8.63 1.33
C THR A 198 11.18 -8.34 0.98
N LYS A 199 12.08 -9.29 1.25
CA LYS A 199 13.47 -9.25 0.78
C LYS A 199 13.59 -9.18 -0.75
N ASP A 200 12.54 -9.53 -1.51
CA ASP A 200 12.57 -9.39 -2.98
C ASP A 200 12.71 -7.93 -3.42
N PHE A 201 12.16 -6.97 -2.66
CA PHE A 201 12.40 -5.54 -2.91
C PHE A 201 13.88 -5.19 -2.71
N LEU A 202 14.53 -5.79 -1.70
CA LEU A 202 15.93 -5.53 -1.40
C LEU A 202 16.80 -6.09 -2.53
N ASP A 203 16.54 -7.34 -2.93
CA ASP A 203 17.25 -7.99 -4.03
C ASP A 203 17.06 -7.21 -5.34
N ALA A 204 15.86 -6.67 -5.59
CA ALA A 204 15.59 -5.80 -6.73
C ALA A 204 16.40 -4.50 -6.69
N TYR A 205 16.44 -3.82 -5.54
CA TYR A 205 17.24 -2.59 -5.37
C TYR A 205 18.74 -2.86 -5.50
N ILE A 206 19.24 -3.98 -4.97
CA ILE A 206 20.64 -4.38 -5.11
C ILE A 206 20.97 -4.67 -6.58
N ALA A 207 20.14 -5.46 -7.26
CA ALA A 207 20.35 -5.81 -8.66
C ALA A 207 20.35 -4.58 -9.58
N ALA A 208 19.52 -3.58 -9.27
CA ALA A 208 19.49 -2.34 -10.03
C ALA A 208 20.71 -1.41 -9.78
N GLY A 209 21.49 -1.68 -8.72
CA GLY A 209 22.63 -0.87 -8.28
C GLY A 209 22.22 0.28 -7.35
N TYR A 210 20.99 0.23 -6.85
CA TYR A 210 20.41 1.25 -5.99
C TYR A 210 20.72 0.96 -4.52
N GLN A 211 20.88 -0.30 -4.12
CA GLN A 211 21.39 -0.67 -2.79
C GLN A 211 22.73 -1.41 -2.89
N THR A 212 23.67 -1.18 -1.99
CA THR A 212 25.04 -1.73 -2.11
C THR A 212 25.26 -3.05 -1.38
N LYS A 213 24.70 -3.29 -0.17
CA LYS A 213 24.74 -4.60 0.54
C LYS A 213 23.55 -4.81 1.51
N SER A 214 23.23 -6.07 1.81
CA SER A 214 22.06 -6.52 2.56
C SER A 214 22.15 -6.41 4.09
N ASP A 215 23.34 -6.17 4.64
CA ASP A 215 23.64 -6.45 6.06
C ASP A 215 24.12 -5.21 6.83
N ASP A 216 24.12 -4.04 6.18
CA ASP A 216 24.68 -2.84 6.77
C ASP A 216 23.56 -1.87 7.19
N LEU A 217 23.24 -1.87 8.48
CA LEU A 217 22.37 -0.87 9.11
C LEU A 217 22.97 0.56 8.97
N ASP A 218 24.27 0.67 8.68
CA ASP A 218 24.97 1.92 8.36
C ASP A 218 25.00 2.24 6.85
N SER A 219 24.44 1.38 5.96
CA SER A 219 24.27 1.71 4.52
C SER A 219 23.11 2.71 4.32
N SER A 220 23.38 3.89 4.85
CA SER A 220 22.65 5.14 4.82
C SER A 220 22.77 5.85 3.47
N GLU A 221 23.20 5.17 2.40
CA GLU A 221 23.23 5.81 1.09
C GLU A 221 21.79 6.18 0.69
N TYR A 222 21.54 7.47 0.77
CA TYR A 222 20.36 8.14 0.28
C TYR A 222 20.62 8.55 -1.16
N TYR A 223 19.64 8.33 -2.01
CA TYR A 223 19.73 8.73 -3.40
C TYR A 223 18.36 8.96 -3.99
N GLU A 224 18.33 9.90 -4.92
CA GLU A 224 17.23 10.15 -5.84
C GLU A 224 17.60 9.62 -7.24
N LEU A 225 16.76 8.75 -7.80
CA LEU A 225 16.99 8.20 -9.13
C LEU A 225 16.90 9.30 -10.19
N SER A 226 17.80 9.23 -11.16
CA SER A 226 18.07 10.24 -12.19
C SER A 226 18.74 11.52 -11.71
N VAL A 227 18.96 11.69 -10.40
CA VAL A 227 19.78 12.76 -9.82
C VAL A 227 21.14 12.18 -9.40
N ASP A 228 21.14 11.23 -8.48
CA ASP A 228 22.36 10.64 -7.91
C ASP A 228 22.78 9.36 -8.62
N LYS A 229 21.81 8.60 -9.15
CA LYS A 229 22.03 7.35 -9.88
C LYS A 229 21.22 7.33 -11.16
N LYS A 230 21.83 6.94 -12.28
CA LYS A 230 21.11 6.86 -13.57
C LYS A 230 19.98 5.82 -13.51
N ALA A 231 18.76 6.24 -13.84
CA ALA A 231 17.62 5.35 -14.02
C ALA A 231 17.87 4.34 -15.17
N LYS A 232 17.41 3.11 -14.97
CA LYS A 232 17.40 2.04 -15.98
C LYS A 232 15.97 1.53 -16.13
N GLU A 233 15.58 0.97 -17.27
CA GLU A 233 14.30 0.23 -17.42
C GLU A 233 13.02 0.95 -16.92
N GLY A 234 13.00 2.28 -16.99
CA GLY A 234 11.90 3.11 -16.50
C GLY A 234 11.79 3.15 -14.98
N ASP A 235 12.89 2.90 -14.25
CA ASP A 235 12.99 3.01 -12.80
C ASP A 235 12.95 4.47 -12.35
N PHE A 236 12.35 4.73 -11.19
CA PHE A 236 12.21 6.07 -10.64
C PHE A 236 12.00 6.05 -9.12
N GLY A 237 11.99 7.23 -8.52
CA GLY A 237 11.79 7.44 -7.09
C GLY A 237 13.10 7.63 -6.35
N LYS A 238 13.05 7.51 -5.03
CA LYS A 238 14.16 7.76 -4.12
C LYS A 238 14.09 6.87 -2.89
N LYS A 239 15.26 6.70 -2.27
CA LYS A 239 15.42 6.06 -0.97
C LYS A 239 16.06 7.07 -0.03
N CYS A 240 15.27 7.55 0.92
CA CYS A 240 15.67 8.56 1.92
C CYS A 240 15.62 8.02 3.36
N GLU A 241 15.63 6.69 3.52
CA GLU A 241 15.82 5.97 4.79
C GLU A 241 16.54 4.63 4.55
N ALA A 242 16.95 3.94 5.61
CA ALA A 242 17.56 2.62 5.52
C ALA A 242 16.52 1.55 5.12
N PHE A 243 16.94 0.52 4.38
CA PHE A 243 16.05 -0.55 3.92
C PHE A 243 16.72 -1.91 4.06
N CYS A 244 16.10 -2.82 4.81
CA CYS A 244 16.65 -4.15 5.07
C CYS A 244 15.82 -5.32 4.51
N GLY A 245 14.62 -5.05 3.97
CA GLY A 245 13.70 -6.08 3.47
C GLY A 245 13.28 -7.06 4.57
N TYR A 246 12.15 -6.82 5.22
CA TYR A 246 11.86 -7.42 6.53
C TYR A 246 11.48 -8.90 6.50
N SER A 247 10.75 -9.35 5.49
CA SER A 247 10.26 -10.73 5.42
C SER A 247 10.99 -11.57 4.37
N ALA A 248 10.87 -12.90 4.49
CA ALA A 248 11.47 -13.85 3.56
C ALA A 248 11.11 -13.53 2.09
N PRO A 249 12.03 -13.77 1.13
CA PRO A 249 11.76 -13.59 -0.28
C PRO A 249 10.72 -14.62 -0.78
N ILE A 250 9.85 -14.18 -1.67
CA ILE A 250 8.78 -14.98 -2.29
C ILE A 250 8.86 -14.94 -3.82
N LEU A 251 9.94 -14.42 -4.40
CA LEU A 251 10.13 -14.30 -5.85
C LEU A 251 9.80 -15.56 -6.68
N PRO A 252 10.19 -16.79 -6.28
CA PRO A 252 9.82 -17.99 -7.04
C PRO A 252 8.30 -18.16 -7.16
N ILE A 253 7.56 -17.78 -6.10
CA ILE A 253 6.10 -17.87 -6.05
C ILE A 253 5.46 -16.76 -6.87
N LEU A 254 5.99 -15.54 -6.81
CA LEU A 254 5.56 -14.43 -7.66
C LEU A 254 5.68 -14.82 -9.15
N LYS A 255 6.84 -15.35 -9.56
CA LYS A 255 7.06 -15.81 -10.95
C LYS A 255 6.11 -16.95 -11.35
N ALA A 256 5.95 -17.95 -10.49
CA ALA A 256 5.05 -19.07 -10.74
C ALA A 256 3.57 -18.63 -10.85
N SER A 257 3.23 -17.49 -10.24
CA SER A 257 1.86 -16.94 -10.20
C SER A 257 1.62 -15.84 -11.24
N ARG A 258 2.49 -15.72 -12.26
CA ARG A 258 2.40 -14.69 -13.32
C ARG A 258 2.33 -13.26 -12.79
N VAL A 259 2.96 -13.00 -11.65
CA VAL A 259 3.02 -11.64 -11.10
C VAL A 259 3.98 -10.79 -11.92
N ASP A 260 3.51 -9.64 -12.39
CA ASP A 260 4.31 -8.66 -13.13
C ASP A 260 4.39 -7.28 -12.44
N GLY A 261 3.60 -7.06 -11.39
CA GLY A 261 3.66 -5.88 -10.53
C GLY A 261 3.46 -6.22 -9.05
N VAL A 262 4.29 -5.64 -8.19
CA VAL A 262 4.20 -5.73 -6.73
C VAL A 262 4.20 -4.33 -6.15
N PHE A 263 3.17 -4.02 -5.35
CA PHE A 263 2.94 -2.70 -4.78
C PHE A 263 2.87 -2.79 -3.25
N ALA A 264 3.75 -2.07 -2.57
CA ALA A 264 3.85 -2.08 -1.12
C ALA A 264 3.96 -0.68 -0.50
N GLY A 265 3.85 -0.61 0.83
CA GLY A 265 3.93 0.61 1.64
C GLY A 265 4.99 0.50 2.74
N HIS A 266 4.63 0.87 3.97
CA HIS A 266 5.39 0.69 5.21
C HIS A 266 6.58 1.65 5.40
N TYR A 267 7.33 1.93 4.34
CA TYR A 267 8.45 2.88 4.39
C TYR A 267 7.99 4.28 3.98
N HIS A 268 8.21 5.26 4.86
CA HIS A 268 7.63 6.61 4.74
C HIS A 268 8.52 7.61 3.99
N LYS A 269 9.74 7.19 3.65
CA LYS A 269 10.76 7.95 2.91
C LYS A 269 11.40 7.13 1.78
N ILE A 270 10.81 5.99 1.42
CA ILE A 270 11.19 5.22 0.23
C ILE A 270 10.01 5.20 -0.72
N ASN A 271 10.25 5.55 -1.97
CA ASN A 271 9.25 5.46 -3.03
C ASN A 271 9.86 4.86 -4.30
N LEU A 272 10.90 4.03 -4.18
CA LEU A 272 11.52 3.41 -5.35
C LEU A 272 10.54 2.50 -6.10
N SER A 273 10.56 2.62 -7.42
CA SER A 273 9.90 1.71 -8.34
C SER A 273 10.93 1.18 -9.32
N VAL A 274 11.24 -0.12 -9.23
CA VAL A 274 12.32 -0.75 -10.01
C VAL A 274 11.82 -1.99 -10.75
N LYS A 275 12.36 -2.24 -11.94
CA LYS A 275 12.11 -3.49 -12.65
C LYS A 275 13.18 -4.52 -12.30
N TYR A 276 12.75 -5.69 -11.85
CA TYR A 276 13.65 -6.80 -11.52
C TYR A 276 13.05 -8.11 -12.04
N VAL A 277 13.81 -8.82 -12.87
CA VAL A 277 13.44 -10.13 -13.46
C VAL A 277 12.02 -10.18 -14.07
N GLY A 278 11.61 -9.09 -14.71
CA GLY A 278 10.30 -8.96 -15.36
C GLY A 278 9.17 -8.44 -14.47
N ILE A 279 9.42 -8.24 -13.17
CA ILE A 279 8.43 -7.75 -12.19
C ILE A 279 8.76 -6.31 -11.81
N ARG A 280 7.74 -5.44 -11.77
CA ARG A 280 7.87 -4.08 -11.22
C ARG A 280 7.64 -4.12 -9.71
N PHE A 281 8.67 -3.82 -8.91
CA PHE A 281 8.56 -3.66 -7.47
C PHE A 281 8.44 -2.18 -7.14
N THR A 282 7.32 -1.78 -6.55
CA THR A 282 7.03 -0.36 -6.26
C THR A 282 6.71 -0.17 -4.78
N MET A 283 7.50 0.69 -4.14
CA MET A 283 7.15 1.31 -2.88
C MET A 283 6.25 2.51 -3.15
N GLY A 284 5.07 2.53 -2.53
CA GLY A 284 4.09 3.60 -2.69
C GLY A 284 4.58 4.92 -2.13
N LEU A 285 4.11 6.03 -2.69
CA LEU A 285 4.26 7.33 -2.04
C LEU A 285 3.40 7.38 -0.78
N LYS A 286 4.02 7.75 0.35
CA LYS A 286 3.29 8.07 1.57
C LYS A 286 2.26 9.15 1.32
N THR A 287 1.05 8.93 1.84
CA THR A 287 -0.08 9.83 1.64
C THR A 287 -0.45 10.54 2.93
N GLY A 288 -0.27 11.86 2.99
CA GLY A 288 -0.58 12.67 4.17
C GLY A 288 0.63 12.93 5.08
N LEU A 289 0.42 13.78 6.08
CA LEU A 289 1.52 14.38 6.87
C LEU A 289 1.94 13.58 8.11
N TYR A 290 1.24 12.49 8.45
CA TYR A 290 1.56 11.67 9.63
C TYR A 290 2.12 10.32 9.19
N ASP A 291 3.15 9.74 9.82
CA ASP A 291 4.06 10.36 10.79
C ASP A 291 5.31 10.94 10.09
N TYR A 292 6.52 10.49 10.45
CA TYR A 292 7.76 10.93 9.83
C TYR A 292 7.69 10.72 8.32
N HIS A 293 8.13 11.70 7.55
CA HIS A 293 8.02 11.63 6.09
C HIS A 293 9.06 12.52 5.42
N ASP A 294 9.19 12.37 4.12
CA ASP A 294 9.91 13.31 3.26
C ASP A 294 8.89 14.30 2.68
N LYS A 295 8.98 15.56 3.11
CA LYS A 295 8.05 16.63 2.70
C LYS A 295 8.01 16.87 1.19
N ASP A 296 9.09 16.53 0.49
CA ASP A 296 9.23 16.72 -0.95
C ASP A 296 8.80 15.45 -1.73
N ALA A 297 8.33 14.41 -1.02
CA ALA A 297 7.87 13.16 -1.60
C ALA A 297 6.70 12.52 -0.87
N MET A 298 5.61 13.28 -0.80
CA MET A 298 4.29 12.77 -0.45
C MET A 298 3.39 12.76 -1.67
N GLY A 299 2.37 11.90 -1.66
CA GLY A 299 1.41 11.81 -2.74
C GLY A 299 0.78 10.43 -2.83
N GLY A 300 0.63 9.94 -4.06
CA GLY A 300 0.18 8.58 -4.36
C GLY A 300 0.84 8.06 -5.63
N THR A 301 0.68 6.77 -5.91
CA THR A 301 1.26 6.12 -7.08
C THR A 301 0.16 5.78 -8.07
N LEU A 302 0.22 6.31 -9.29
CA LEU A 302 -0.73 6.00 -10.35
C LEU A 302 -0.22 4.84 -11.21
N ILE A 303 -1.01 3.78 -11.27
CA ILE A 303 -0.82 2.63 -12.15
C ILE A 303 -1.83 2.76 -13.29
N THR A 304 -1.37 2.77 -14.53
CA THR A 304 -2.26 2.85 -15.70
C THR A 304 -2.12 1.57 -16.52
N LEU A 305 -3.22 0.81 -16.62
CA LEU A 305 -3.31 -0.38 -17.47
C LEU A 305 -3.66 0.02 -18.89
N CYS A 306 -2.76 -0.28 -19.83
CA CYS A 306 -2.90 -0.01 -21.26
C CYS A 306 -2.89 -1.35 -22.01
N GLY A 307 -4.07 -1.94 -22.24
CA GLY A 307 -4.17 -3.29 -22.79
C GLY A 307 -3.62 -4.34 -21.81
N ASN A 308 -2.65 -5.15 -22.25
CA ASN A 308 -1.97 -6.13 -21.39
C ASN A 308 -0.78 -5.53 -20.62
N ASP A 309 -0.30 -4.36 -21.00
CA ASP A 309 0.82 -3.68 -20.37
C ASP A 309 0.34 -2.68 -19.31
N PHE A 310 1.29 -2.16 -18.52
CA PHE A 310 1.01 -1.10 -17.57
C PHE A 310 2.19 -0.14 -17.41
N SER A 311 1.88 1.07 -17.00
CA SER A 311 2.86 2.07 -16.55
C SER A 311 2.60 2.42 -15.09
N VAL A 312 3.66 2.84 -14.41
CA VAL A 312 3.60 3.29 -13.01
C VAL A 312 4.28 4.64 -12.94
N ARG A 313 3.67 5.60 -12.24
CA ARG A 313 4.28 6.90 -11.96
C ARG A 313 3.82 7.45 -10.63
N HIS A 314 4.68 8.25 -10.02
CA HIS A 314 4.35 8.98 -8.81
C HIS A 314 3.57 10.26 -9.11
N GLU A 315 2.53 10.47 -8.32
CA GLU A 315 1.72 11.68 -8.28
C GLU A 315 2.06 12.44 -7.01
N TYR A 316 3.09 13.27 -7.09
CA TYR A 316 3.50 14.11 -5.97
C TYR A 316 2.41 15.12 -5.63
N CYS A 317 2.12 15.27 -4.34
CA CYS A 317 1.12 16.18 -3.81
C CYS A 317 1.76 17.11 -2.79
N THR A 318 2.14 18.30 -3.26
CA THR A 318 2.53 19.42 -2.40
C THR A 318 1.32 20.32 -2.24
N VAL A 319 0.57 20.13 -1.16
CA VAL A 319 -0.52 21.06 -0.85
C VAL A 319 0.09 22.28 -0.17
N ALA A 320 -0.03 23.45 -0.80
CA ALA A 320 0.42 24.71 -0.22
C ALA A 320 -0.25 24.92 1.15
N ASP A 321 0.51 25.49 2.10
CA ASP A 321 0.06 25.76 3.46
C ASP A 321 -1.06 26.80 3.55
#